data_AF-A0A6P6BJC5-F1
#
_entry.id   AF-A0A6P6BJC5-F1
#
_cell.length_a   1.000
_cell.length_b   1.000
_cell.length_c   1.000
_cell.angle_alpha   90.00
_cell.angle_beta   90.00
_cell.angle_gamma   90.00
#
_symmetry.space_group_name_H-M   'P 1'
#
loop_
_entity.id
_entity.type
_entity.pdbx_description
1 polymer ?
#
loop_
_entity_poly.entity_id
_entity_poly.type
_entity_poly.pdbx_seq_one_letter_code
_entity_poly.pdbx_strand_id
1 'polypeptide(L)'
;MMTILIDQPEFGVEAGFNKQVDNVEKELVLDGGFMVPQTNSFGHTFRDYHVESERQKGVENFYKTNHINQTYDFVKRMREEYGKLNKVEMSIWECCELLNDVVDESDPDLDEPQIEHLLQTAEAIRRDYPDEDWLHLTGLIHDLGKVLLLPSFGELPQWAVVGDTYPVGCAFDKSIVHHKVAKENNTTLPSAALFVIRYHSFYALHRLGAYKHLMNEEDVENLKWLEIFNKYDLYSKSKVRIDVEKVKPYYISLIEKYFPAKLRW
;
A
#
# COMPACT_ATOMS: atom_id res chain seq x y z
N MET A 1 5.54 -5.15 -4.32
CA MET A 1 4.06 -5.16 -4.42
C MET A 1 3.66 -6.31 -5.33
N MET A 2 2.83 -7.27 -4.90
CA MET A 2 2.47 -8.46 -5.71
C MET A 2 1.05 -8.97 -5.39
N THR A 3 0.13 -8.66 -6.30
CA THR A 3 -1.09 -9.33 -6.81
C THR A 3 -1.62 -10.60 -6.08
N ILE A 4 -2.95 -10.76 -5.94
CA ILE A 4 -3.57 -11.95 -5.29
C ILE A 4 -3.64 -13.14 -6.24
N LEU A 5 -3.42 -14.34 -5.69
CA LEU A 5 -3.96 -15.57 -6.25
C LEU A 5 -5.29 -15.90 -5.53
N ILE A 6 -6.35 -16.17 -6.28
CA ILE A 6 -7.57 -16.80 -5.76
C ILE A 6 -7.53 -18.28 -6.16
N ASP A 7 -7.55 -19.20 -5.19
CA ASP A 7 -7.77 -20.62 -5.45
C ASP A 7 -9.23 -20.85 -5.85
N GLN A 8 -9.49 -21.70 -6.86
CA GLN A 8 -10.85 -21.88 -7.36
C GLN A 8 -11.77 -22.55 -6.32
N PRO A 9 -12.93 -21.93 -5.97
CA PRO A 9 -13.92 -22.59 -5.12
C PRO A 9 -14.64 -23.70 -5.90
N GLU A 10 -14.89 -24.83 -5.26
CA GLU A 10 -15.82 -25.84 -5.78
C GLU A 10 -17.25 -25.28 -5.76
N PHE A 11 -17.97 -25.40 -6.89
CA PHE A 11 -19.33 -24.86 -7.03
C PHE A 11 -20.36 -25.72 -6.28
N GLY A 12 -20.53 -25.44 -4.99
CA GLY A 12 -21.69 -25.86 -4.18
C GLY A 12 -22.93 -24.98 -4.44
N VAL A 13 -24.12 -25.57 -4.36
CA VAL A 13 -25.41 -24.91 -4.72
C VAL A 13 -26.09 -24.27 -3.51
N GLU A 14 -26.88 -23.23 -3.81
CA GLU A 14 -27.69 -22.34 -2.95
C GLU A 14 -28.26 -22.90 -1.62
N ALA A 15 -28.18 -22.07 -0.57
CA ALA A 15 -29.34 -21.70 0.26
C ALA A 15 -29.04 -20.38 1.01
N GLY A 16 -29.97 -19.41 0.99
CA GLY A 16 -29.81 -18.12 1.66
C GLY A 16 -30.79 -17.89 2.82
N PHE A 17 -30.57 -16.85 3.63
CA PHE A 17 -31.55 -16.37 4.60
C PHE A 17 -31.47 -14.85 4.82
N ASN A 18 -32.63 -14.19 4.87
CA ASN A 18 -32.73 -12.82 5.36
C ASN A 18 -32.57 -12.76 6.88
N LYS A 19 -31.82 -11.77 7.36
CA LYS A 19 -32.04 -11.15 8.68
C LYS A 19 -31.55 -9.71 8.67
N GLN A 20 -32.45 -8.77 8.97
CA GLN A 20 -32.05 -7.44 9.42
C GLN A 20 -31.45 -7.58 10.83
N VAL A 21 -30.38 -6.84 11.09
CA VAL A 21 -29.84 -6.64 12.43
C VAL A 21 -29.73 -5.13 12.63
N ASP A 22 -30.69 -4.55 13.33
CA ASP A 22 -30.57 -3.18 13.80
C ASP A 22 -29.48 -3.13 14.88
N ASN A 23 -28.33 -2.54 14.55
CA ASN A 23 -27.28 -2.25 15.52
C ASN A 23 -27.00 -0.75 15.50
N VAL A 24 -27.27 -0.09 16.63
CA VAL A 24 -27.01 1.35 16.81
C VAL A 24 -25.54 1.53 17.14
N GLU A 25 -24.70 1.62 16.11
CA GLU A 25 -23.29 1.89 16.30
C GLU A 25 -23.07 3.31 16.81
N LYS A 26 -22.23 3.43 17.85
CA LYS A 26 -21.63 4.72 18.21
C LYS A 26 -20.52 5.00 17.23
N GLU A 27 -20.81 5.85 16.25
CA GLU A 27 -19.86 6.36 15.27
C GLU A 27 -18.63 6.94 15.99
N LEU A 28 -17.52 6.20 15.95
CA LEU A 28 -16.22 6.69 16.39
C LEU A 28 -15.72 7.66 15.31
N VAL A 29 -15.93 8.96 15.54
CA VAL A 29 -15.51 10.04 14.63
C VAL A 29 -13.98 10.16 14.64
N LEU A 30 -13.32 9.21 13.98
CA LEU A 30 -11.88 9.19 13.69
C LEU A 30 -11.59 10.05 12.46
N ASP A 31 -12.01 11.32 12.51
CA ASP A 31 -11.50 12.35 11.60
C ASP A 31 -10.46 13.18 12.35
N GLY A 32 -9.20 12.73 12.32
CA GLY A 32 -8.06 13.30 13.06
C GLY A 32 -7.64 14.73 12.66
N GLY A 33 -8.54 15.54 12.10
CA GLY A 33 -8.29 16.93 11.74
C GLY A 33 -7.47 17.16 10.46
N PHE A 34 -7.01 16.11 9.78
CA PHE A 34 -6.25 16.23 8.52
C PHE A 34 -7.03 17.06 7.49
N MET A 35 -6.55 18.28 7.21
CA MET A 35 -7.06 19.14 6.14
C MET A 35 -6.60 18.61 4.78
N VAL A 36 -7.51 17.99 4.04
CA VAL A 36 -7.25 17.52 2.67
C VAL A 36 -6.96 18.72 1.76
N PRO A 37 -5.81 18.76 1.04
CA PRO A 37 -5.50 19.82 0.09
C PRO A 37 -6.50 19.82 -1.08
N GLN A 38 -6.79 20.99 -1.64
CA GLN A 38 -7.72 21.10 -2.78
C GLN A 38 -7.13 20.57 -4.09
N THR A 39 -5.81 20.52 -4.20
CA THR A 39 -5.07 20.05 -5.39
C THR A 39 -3.81 19.28 -5.00
N ASN A 40 -3.33 18.41 -5.88
CA ASN A 40 -2.08 17.67 -5.76
C ASN A 40 -0.84 18.57 -5.99
N SER A 41 0.35 17.95 -5.95
CA SER A 41 1.67 18.60 -6.14
C SER A 41 1.82 19.36 -7.47
N PHE A 42 0.96 19.09 -8.46
CA PHE A 42 0.99 19.70 -9.80
C PHE A 42 -0.16 20.71 -10.02
N GLY A 43 -1.02 20.94 -9.01
CA GLY A 43 -2.17 21.84 -9.12
C GLY A 43 -3.43 21.23 -9.75
N HIS A 44 -3.49 19.91 -9.89
CA HIS A 44 -4.64 19.17 -10.43
C HIS A 44 -5.44 18.48 -9.31
N THR A 45 -6.57 17.86 -9.65
CA THR A 45 -7.29 16.96 -8.73
C THR A 45 -6.41 15.74 -8.42
N PHE A 46 -6.43 15.25 -7.17
CA PHE A 46 -5.75 14.00 -6.80
C PHE A 46 -6.27 12.80 -7.59
N ARG A 47 -5.37 11.92 -8.06
CA ARG A 47 -5.66 10.76 -8.92
C ARG A 47 -6.47 11.07 -10.19
N ASP A 48 -6.23 12.23 -10.80
CA ASP A 48 -6.85 12.59 -12.09
C ASP A 48 -6.07 12.01 -13.28
N TYR A 49 -6.54 10.86 -13.77
CA TYR A 49 -5.99 10.18 -14.95
C TYR A 49 -6.48 10.77 -16.28
N HIS A 50 -7.21 11.89 -16.27
CA HIS A 50 -7.83 12.48 -17.47
C HIS A 50 -7.25 13.84 -17.87
N VAL A 51 -6.33 14.42 -17.09
CA VAL A 51 -5.63 15.66 -17.47
C VAL A 51 -4.54 15.40 -18.52
N GLU A 52 -4.71 15.96 -19.72
CA GLU A 52 -3.72 15.89 -20.80
C GLU A 52 -2.35 16.40 -20.34
N SER A 53 -1.40 15.47 -20.20
CA SER A 53 -0.04 15.74 -19.75
C SER A 53 0.94 14.65 -20.22
N GLU A 54 2.24 14.94 -20.22
CA GLU A 54 3.24 13.90 -20.51
C GLU A 54 3.26 12.80 -19.42
N ARG A 55 2.93 13.15 -18.17
CA ARG A 55 2.81 12.18 -17.07
C ARG A 55 1.65 11.20 -17.30
N GLN A 56 0.49 11.69 -17.75
CA GLN A 56 -0.67 10.85 -18.10
C GLN A 56 -0.29 9.77 -19.12
N LYS A 57 0.43 10.12 -20.19
CA LYS A 57 0.88 9.16 -21.22
C LYS A 57 1.80 8.08 -20.66
N GLY A 58 2.65 8.43 -19.68
CA GLY A 58 3.46 7.47 -18.93
C GLY A 58 2.57 6.51 -18.15
N VAL A 59 1.69 7.05 -17.30
CA VAL A 59 0.77 6.29 -16.43
C VAL A 59 -0.18 5.39 -17.23
N GLU A 60 -0.72 5.83 -18.38
CA GLU A 60 -1.55 4.99 -19.25
C GLU A 60 -0.77 3.80 -19.84
N ASN A 61 0.44 4.03 -20.34
CA ASN A 61 1.28 2.95 -20.89
C ASN A 61 1.78 2.01 -19.79
N PHE A 62 2.04 2.53 -18.59
CA PHE A 62 2.31 1.76 -17.39
C PHE A 62 1.15 0.81 -17.08
N TYR A 63 -0.07 1.31 -16.89
CA TYR A 63 -1.22 0.48 -16.49
C TYR A 63 -1.62 -0.50 -17.59
N LYS A 64 -1.53 -0.10 -18.86
CA LYS A 64 -1.68 -1.00 -20.01
C LYS A 64 -0.67 -2.16 -19.98
N THR A 65 0.59 -1.89 -19.64
CA THR A 65 1.64 -2.93 -19.56
C THR A 65 1.45 -3.83 -18.34
N ASN A 66 1.07 -3.26 -17.19
CA ASN A 66 0.67 -3.98 -15.99
C ASN A 66 -0.49 -4.96 -16.29
N HIS A 67 -1.60 -4.46 -16.84
CA HIS A 67 -2.81 -5.23 -17.19
C HIS A 67 -2.58 -6.36 -18.21
N ILE A 68 -1.58 -6.24 -19.08
CA ILE A 68 -1.23 -7.29 -20.06
C ILE A 68 -0.39 -8.42 -19.43
N ASN A 69 0.49 -8.10 -18.46
CA ASN A 69 1.54 -9.03 -18.02
C ASN A 69 1.31 -9.62 -16.60
N GLN A 70 0.48 -9.00 -15.76
CA GLN A 70 0.07 -9.51 -14.46
C GLN A 70 -0.91 -10.69 -14.61
N THR A 71 -0.38 -11.85 -15.02
CA THR A 71 -1.14 -13.10 -15.15
C THR A 71 -1.04 -13.95 -13.88
N TYR A 72 -1.96 -14.89 -13.70
CA TYR A 72 -1.91 -15.87 -12.59
C TYR A 72 -0.53 -16.57 -12.50
N ASP A 73 0.02 -17.03 -13.62
CA ASP A 73 1.32 -17.69 -13.66
C ASP A 73 2.49 -16.73 -13.38
N PHE A 74 2.43 -15.48 -13.85
CA PHE A 74 3.41 -14.46 -13.49
C PHE A 74 3.44 -14.27 -11.97
N VAL A 75 2.28 -13.98 -11.38
CA VAL A 75 2.09 -13.72 -9.95
C VAL A 75 2.48 -14.92 -9.10
N LYS A 76 2.15 -16.14 -9.54
CA LYS A 76 2.54 -17.37 -8.85
C LYS A 76 4.06 -17.56 -8.79
N ARG A 77 4.75 -17.46 -9.94
CA ARG A 77 6.24 -17.53 -9.99
C ARG A 77 6.89 -16.42 -9.16
N MET A 78 6.35 -15.21 -9.21
CA MET A 78 6.85 -14.08 -8.45
C MET A 78 6.71 -14.30 -6.93
N ARG A 79 5.56 -14.82 -6.46
CA ARG A 79 5.36 -15.17 -5.05
C ARG A 79 6.25 -16.33 -4.60
N GLU A 80 6.50 -17.30 -5.47
CA GLU A 80 7.45 -18.40 -5.22
C GLU A 80 8.89 -17.91 -5.12
N GLU A 81 9.32 -16.99 -6.00
CA GLU A 81 10.68 -16.46 -6.02
C GLU A 81 10.96 -15.49 -4.85
N TYR A 82 10.08 -14.53 -4.61
CA TYR A 82 10.28 -13.50 -3.59
C TYR A 82 9.80 -13.92 -2.19
N GLY A 83 9.03 -15.01 -2.08
CA GLY A 83 8.76 -15.67 -0.80
C GLY A 83 9.97 -16.38 -0.17
N LYS A 84 11.12 -16.42 -0.84
CA LYS A 84 12.36 -17.02 -0.34
C LYS A 84 13.13 -16.10 0.62
N LEU A 85 12.88 -14.79 0.55
CA LEU A 85 13.54 -13.73 1.34
C LEU A 85 15.06 -13.97 1.44
N ASN A 86 15.73 -14.00 0.29
CA ASN A 86 17.12 -14.42 0.15
C ASN A 86 17.93 -13.55 -0.83
N LYS A 87 17.48 -12.32 -1.07
CA LYS A 87 18.14 -11.31 -1.91
C LYS A 87 19.14 -10.51 -1.08
N VAL A 88 18.67 -9.94 0.04
CA VAL A 88 19.47 -9.03 0.90
C VAL A 88 19.10 -9.24 2.37
N GLU A 89 20.06 -9.03 3.28
CA GLU A 89 19.81 -8.88 4.71
C GLU A 89 20.12 -7.44 5.16
N MET A 90 19.09 -6.68 5.54
CA MET A 90 19.20 -5.27 5.92
C MET A 90 18.07 -4.84 6.86
N SER A 91 18.27 -3.72 7.56
CA SER A 91 17.26 -3.09 8.42
C SER A 91 16.19 -2.37 7.59
N ILE A 92 15.10 -1.99 8.25
CA ILE A 92 14.07 -1.14 7.64
C ILE A 92 14.61 0.24 7.26
N TRP A 93 15.54 0.81 8.03
CA TRP A 93 16.05 2.16 7.72
C TRP A 93 17.02 2.15 6.52
N GLU A 94 17.90 1.16 6.40
CA GLU A 94 18.71 0.96 5.19
C GLU A 94 17.82 0.75 3.94
N CYS A 95 16.68 0.08 4.11
CA CYS A 95 15.66 -0.05 3.06
C CYS A 95 15.02 1.30 2.66
N CYS A 96 14.73 2.17 3.64
CA CYS A 96 14.25 3.53 3.37
C CYS A 96 15.30 4.37 2.60
N GLU A 97 16.58 4.28 2.99
CA GLU A 97 17.67 5.03 2.36
C GLU A 97 17.93 4.58 0.90
N LEU A 98 17.76 3.29 0.59
CA LEU A 98 17.77 2.79 -0.80
C LEU A 98 16.63 3.35 -1.68
N LEU A 99 15.53 3.80 -1.08
CA LEU A 99 14.38 4.38 -1.79
C LEU A 99 14.52 5.90 -2.03
N ASN A 100 15.68 6.49 -1.73
CA ASN A 100 16.04 7.83 -2.21
C ASN A 100 16.17 7.89 -3.74
N ASP A 101 16.61 6.79 -4.37
CA ASP A 101 16.91 6.75 -5.81
C ASP A 101 15.73 6.20 -6.64
N VAL A 102 14.54 6.07 -6.02
CA VAL A 102 13.31 5.54 -6.62
C VAL A 102 12.25 6.63 -6.75
N VAL A 103 11.65 6.73 -7.93
CA VAL A 103 10.46 7.56 -8.21
C VAL A 103 9.40 6.67 -8.90
N ASP A 104 8.17 6.76 -8.42
CA ASP A 104 7.04 5.95 -8.93
C ASP A 104 6.51 6.52 -10.26
N GLU A 105 6.49 5.69 -11.31
CA GLU A 105 5.96 6.03 -12.64
C GLU A 105 4.43 5.93 -12.76
N SER A 106 3.77 5.28 -11.80
CA SER A 106 2.31 5.04 -11.79
C SER A 106 1.51 6.09 -11.00
N ASP A 107 2.18 6.79 -10.08
CA ASP A 107 1.60 7.86 -9.26
C ASP A 107 1.33 9.11 -10.12
N PRO A 108 0.10 9.64 -10.23
CA PRO A 108 -0.15 10.90 -10.92
C PRO A 108 0.13 12.15 -10.06
N ASP A 109 0.32 12.01 -8.74
CA ASP A 109 0.25 13.10 -7.76
C ASP A 109 1.61 13.55 -7.18
N LEU A 110 2.68 12.76 -7.38
CA LEU A 110 4.02 13.05 -6.85
C LEU A 110 5.16 12.49 -7.74
N ASP A 111 6.30 13.18 -7.74
CA ASP A 111 7.54 12.92 -8.50
C ASP A 111 8.81 13.03 -7.63
N GLU A 112 8.65 13.22 -6.32
CA GLU A 112 9.75 13.25 -5.35
C GLU A 112 10.28 11.83 -5.05
N PRO A 113 11.50 11.69 -4.50
CA PRO A 113 12.04 10.43 -4.00
C PRO A 113 11.06 9.67 -3.09
N GLN A 114 10.94 8.36 -3.27
CA GLN A 114 9.98 7.54 -2.52
C GLN A 114 10.16 7.66 -1.00
N ILE A 115 11.38 7.84 -0.48
CA ILE A 115 11.63 8.08 0.96
C ILE A 115 10.88 9.32 1.50
N GLU A 116 10.71 10.38 0.71
CA GLU A 116 9.95 11.58 1.11
C GLU A 116 8.48 11.24 1.28
N HIS A 117 7.89 10.44 0.37
CA HIS A 117 6.50 9.99 0.48
C HIS A 117 6.27 9.13 1.74
N LEU A 118 7.20 8.22 2.07
CA LEU A 118 7.12 7.42 3.30
C LEU A 118 7.07 8.32 4.55
N LEU A 119 7.94 9.34 4.60
CA LEU A 119 8.02 10.27 5.73
C LEU A 119 6.85 11.26 5.78
N GLN A 120 6.36 11.72 4.62
CA GLN A 120 5.16 12.57 4.53
C GLN A 120 3.93 11.83 5.07
N THR A 121 3.70 10.59 4.63
CA THR A 121 2.61 9.75 5.14
C THR A 121 2.76 9.51 6.64
N ALA A 122 3.97 9.15 7.10
CA ALA A 122 4.22 8.83 8.51
C ALA A 122 4.10 10.02 9.47
N GLU A 123 4.66 11.19 9.15
CA GLU A 123 4.55 12.39 9.99
C GLU A 123 3.13 12.99 9.95
N ALA A 124 2.42 12.87 8.82
CA ALA A 124 1.03 13.30 8.70
C ALA A 124 0.10 12.48 9.61
N ILE A 125 0.24 11.14 9.62
CA ILE A 125 -0.47 10.27 10.58
C ILE A 125 -0.08 10.66 12.00
N ARG A 126 1.23 10.82 12.28
CA ARG A 126 1.75 11.08 13.64
C ARG A 126 1.29 12.38 14.27
N ARG A 127 1.01 13.40 13.47
CA ARG A 127 0.44 14.66 13.93
C ARG A 127 -1.02 14.50 14.41
N ASP A 128 -1.75 13.60 13.76
CA ASP A 128 -3.21 13.52 13.83
C ASP A 128 -3.70 12.33 14.70
N TYR A 129 -2.86 11.32 14.91
CA TYR A 129 -3.07 10.16 15.81
C TYR A 129 -1.87 9.90 16.75
N PRO A 130 -1.38 10.89 17.52
CA PRO A 130 -0.05 10.87 18.16
C PRO A 130 0.24 9.69 19.13
N ASP A 131 -0.79 9.00 19.62
CA ASP A 131 -0.67 7.84 20.51
C ASP A 131 -0.61 6.48 19.77
N GLU A 132 -0.95 6.44 18.47
CA GLU A 132 -1.06 5.21 17.66
C GLU A 132 0.26 4.88 16.92
N ASP A 133 1.34 4.66 17.68
CA ASP A 133 2.69 4.61 17.10
C ASP A 133 2.95 3.47 16.08
N TRP A 134 2.18 2.39 16.15
CA TRP A 134 2.15 1.34 15.12
C TRP A 134 1.65 1.86 13.77
N LEU A 135 0.71 2.83 13.76
CA LEU A 135 0.16 3.43 12.55
C LEU A 135 1.15 4.43 11.94
N HIS A 136 1.97 5.10 12.77
CA HIS A 136 3.09 5.93 12.29
C HIS A 136 4.12 5.06 11.55
N LEU A 137 4.49 3.92 12.14
CA LEU A 137 5.41 2.98 11.50
C LEU A 137 4.78 2.35 10.25
N THR A 138 3.46 2.08 10.27
CA THR A 138 2.71 1.64 9.08
C THR A 138 2.84 2.67 7.94
N GLY A 139 2.75 3.97 8.26
CA GLY A 139 3.06 5.08 7.34
C GLY A 139 4.47 5.02 6.77
N LEU A 140 5.48 4.74 7.59
CA LEU A 140 6.87 4.64 7.12
C LEU A 140 7.10 3.42 6.22
N ILE A 141 6.50 2.26 6.53
CA ILE A 141 6.91 0.99 5.91
C ILE A 141 6.02 0.51 4.76
N HIS A 142 4.91 1.20 4.46
CA HIS A 142 3.88 0.69 3.55
C HIS A 142 4.42 0.33 2.16
N ASP A 143 5.33 1.14 1.64
CA ASP A 143 5.80 1.09 0.26
C ASP A 143 7.20 0.46 0.10
N LEU A 144 7.78 -0.10 1.17
CA LEU A 144 9.14 -0.68 1.13
C LEU A 144 9.28 -1.85 0.15
N GLY A 145 8.16 -2.42 -0.31
CA GLY A 145 8.14 -3.37 -1.42
C GLY A 145 8.64 -2.80 -2.76
N LYS A 146 8.93 -1.50 -2.86
CA LYS A 146 9.51 -0.82 -4.03
C LYS A 146 11.00 -1.09 -4.24
N VAL A 147 11.73 -1.63 -3.26
CA VAL A 147 13.15 -2.00 -3.48
C VAL A 147 13.35 -3.10 -4.54
N LEU A 148 12.28 -3.83 -4.91
CA LEU A 148 12.28 -4.80 -6.00
C LEU A 148 12.64 -4.20 -7.38
N LEU A 149 12.56 -2.87 -7.54
CA LEU A 149 13.04 -2.14 -8.71
C LEU A 149 14.57 -2.14 -8.83
N LEU A 150 15.29 -2.32 -7.72
CA LEU A 150 16.74 -2.14 -7.66
C LEU A 150 17.48 -3.45 -8.05
N PRO A 151 18.67 -3.37 -8.67
CA PRO A 151 19.42 -4.55 -9.13
C PRO A 151 19.68 -5.61 -8.06
N SER A 152 19.97 -5.19 -6.82
CA SER A 152 20.20 -6.09 -5.67
C SER A 152 18.99 -6.96 -5.31
N PHE A 153 17.79 -6.59 -5.76
CA PHE A 153 16.53 -7.29 -5.50
C PHE A 153 15.91 -7.89 -6.78
N GLY A 154 16.63 -7.87 -7.91
CA GLY A 154 16.21 -8.53 -9.15
C GLY A 154 15.70 -7.62 -10.26
N GLU A 155 15.81 -6.28 -10.11
CA GLU A 155 15.57 -5.29 -11.18
C GLU A 155 14.22 -5.47 -11.91
N LEU A 156 13.15 -5.69 -11.13
CA LEU A 156 11.82 -5.87 -11.72
C LEU A 156 11.34 -4.55 -12.35
N PRO A 157 10.69 -4.59 -13.53
CA PRO A 157 10.16 -3.39 -14.17
C PRO A 157 9.04 -2.78 -13.33
N GLN A 158 8.87 -1.45 -13.39
CA GLN A 158 7.90 -0.71 -12.55
C GLN A 158 6.50 -1.37 -12.55
N TRP A 159 5.98 -1.81 -13.69
CA TRP A 159 4.66 -2.44 -13.80
C TRP A 159 4.47 -3.72 -12.95
N ALA A 160 5.55 -4.36 -12.54
CA ALA A 160 5.56 -5.55 -11.69
C ALA A 160 5.69 -5.23 -10.18
N VAL A 161 5.88 -3.96 -9.80
CA VAL A 161 6.32 -3.54 -8.45
C VAL A 161 5.55 -2.34 -7.88
N VAL A 162 4.95 -1.49 -8.71
CA VAL A 162 4.20 -0.30 -8.27
C VAL A 162 2.78 -0.28 -8.87
N GLY A 163 1.99 0.73 -8.49
CA GLY A 163 0.62 0.95 -8.97
C GLY A 163 -0.40 -0.09 -8.51
N ASP A 164 -1.63 0.06 -8.95
CA ASP A 164 -2.73 -0.85 -8.60
C ASP A 164 -2.54 -2.26 -9.27
N THR A 165 -2.42 -3.35 -8.49
CA THR A 165 -2.30 -4.80 -8.85
C THR A 165 -3.40 -5.73 -8.28
N TYR A 166 -4.13 -6.49 -9.10
CA TYR A 166 -5.48 -7.05 -8.79
C TYR A 166 -5.52 -8.41 -8.06
N PRO A 167 -6.71 -9.02 -7.87
CA PRO A 167 -6.84 -10.47 -7.85
C PRO A 167 -6.68 -11.03 -9.27
N VAL A 168 -5.81 -12.02 -9.45
CA VAL A 168 -5.71 -12.80 -10.69
C VAL A 168 -6.23 -14.22 -10.48
N GLY A 169 -6.82 -14.79 -11.53
CA GLY A 169 -7.57 -16.06 -11.47
C GLY A 169 -9.10 -15.87 -11.46
N CYS A 170 -9.59 -14.65 -11.25
CA CYS A 170 -10.98 -14.25 -11.48
C CYS A 170 -11.09 -13.24 -12.64
N ALA A 171 -12.32 -12.81 -12.96
CA ALA A 171 -12.54 -11.68 -13.86
C ALA A 171 -12.07 -10.35 -13.22
N PHE A 172 -11.61 -9.42 -14.04
CA PHE A 172 -11.20 -8.08 -13.61
C PHE A 172 -12.43 -7.18 -13.39
N ASP A 173 -12.53 -6.63 -12.18
CA ASP A 173 -13.19 -5.34 -11.91
C ASP A 173 -12.20 -4.19 -12.25
N LYS A 174 -12.49 -2.93 -11.91
CA LYS A 174 -11.96 -1.76 -12.66
C LYS A 174 -10.87 -0.85 -12.01
N SER A 175 -10.18 -1.17 -10.90
CA SER A 175 -8.89 -0.51 -10.40
C SER A 175 -8.40 -0.99 -8.99
N ILE A 176 -7.28 -1.71 -8.80
CA ILE A 176 -7.18 -2.69 -7.67
C ILE A 176 -5.74 -3.10 -7.20
N VAL A 177 -5.32 -2.97 -5.91
CA VAL A 177 -4.30 -3.65 -4.95
C VAL A 177 -2.73 -3.57 -5.14
N HIS A 178 -1.69 -4.26 -4.56
CA HIS A 178 -1.42 -5.20 -3.41
C HIS A 178 0.06 -5.36 -2.89
N HIS A 179 0.34 -5.50 -1.57
CA HIS A 179 1.73 -5.61 -1.02
C HIS A 179 2.43 -7.00 -0.85
N LYS A 180 1.80 -7.97 -0.18
CA LYS A 180 2.33 -9.29 0.33
C LYS A 180 3.28 -9.35 1.55
N VAL A 181 4.39 -8.62 1.60
CA VAL A 181 5.63 -8.94 2.36
C VAL A 181 5.56 -9.27 3.88
N ALA A 182 5.36 -8.29 4.78
CA ALA A 182 5.98 -8.22 6.14
C ALA A 182 5.84 -9.41 7.13
N LYS A 183 4.87 -10.32 6.95
CA LYS A 183 4.51 -11.38 7.91
C LYS A 183 5.63 -12.40 8.19
N GLU A 184 6.51 -12.64 7.22
CA GLU A 184 7.56 -13.67 7.29
C GLU A 184 8.80 -13.25 8.11
N ASN A 185 8.89 -11.98 8.52
CA ASN A 185 10.02 -11.41 9.29
C ASN A 185 9.74 -11.28 10.81
N ASN A 186 8.74 -12.00 11.34
CA ASN A 186 8.40 -12.04 12.78
C ASN A 186 8.13 -10.67 13.43
N THR A 187 7.47 -9.76 12.71
CA THR A 187 7.04 -8.46 13.25
C THR A 187 6.00 -8.60 14.36
N THR A 188 6.00 -7.66 15.31
CA THR A 188 5.00 -7.54 16.38
C THR A 188 3.90 -6.52 16.09
N LEU A 189 3.82 -6.02 14.85
CA LEU A 189 2.73 -5.14 14.39
C LEU A 189 1.34 -5.82 14.47
N PRO A 190 0.26 -5.07 14.72
CA PRO A 190 -1.11 -5.61 14.77
C PRO A 190 -1.60 -6.08 13.40
N SER A 191 -2.61 -6.95 13.36
CA SER A 191 -3.24 -7.42 12.11
C SER A 191 -3.75 -6.26 11.26
N ALA A 192 -4.27 -5.20 11.87
CA ALA A 192 -4.66 -3.95 11.21
C ALA A 192 -3.52 -3.33 10.38
N ALA A 193 -2.30 -3.26 10.90
CA ALA A 193 -1.13 -2.77 10.16
C ALA A 193 -0.81 -3.68 8.96
N LEU A 194 -0.82 -5.00 9.17
CA LEU A 194 -0.56 -5.98 8.12
C LEU A 194 -1.62 -5.92 7.02
N PHE A 195 -2.90 -5.70 7.38
CA PHE A 195 -4.01 -5.49 6.47
C PHE A 195 -3.86 -4.17 5.70
N VAL A 196 -3.64 -3.06 6.40
CA VAL A 196 -3.39 -1.73 5.80
C VAL A 196 -2.27 -1.81 4.79
N ILE A 197 -1.07 -2.27 5.16
CA ILE A 197 0.04 -2.36 4.21
C ILE A 197 -0.35 -3.29 3.05
N ARG A 198 -0.95 -4.45 3.33
CA ARG A 198 -1.39 -5.41 2.30
C ARG A 198 -2.37 -4.79 1.30
N TYR A 199 -3.30 -3.95 1.73
CA TYR A 199 -4.45 -3.50 0.96
C TYR A 199 -4.49 -1.97 0.74
N HIS A 200 -3.47 -1.18 1.06
CA HIS A 200 -3.47 0.30 0.91
C HIS A 200 -3.79 0.77 -0.52
N SER A 201 -3.46 -0.05 -1.50
CA SER A 201 -3.73 0.18 -2.93
C SER A 201 -5.02 -0.53 -3.42
N PHE A 202 -5.85 -1.09 -2.54
CA PHE A 202 -7.13 -1.78 -2.84
C PHE A 202 -8.26 -0.82 -3.28
N TYR A 203 -7.97 0.12 -4.18
CA TYR A 203 -8.88 1.23 -4.53
C TYR A 203 -10.28 0.74 -4.96
N ALA A 204 -10.37 -0.39 -5.65
CA ALA A 204 -11.64 -1.06 -5.97
C ALA A 204 -12.52 -1.28 -4.74
N LEU A 205 -11.93 -1.71 -3.62
CA LEU A 205 -12.64 -1.96 -2.37
C LEU A 205 -12.80 -0.67 -1.56
N HIS A 206 -11.69 -0.02 -1.21
CA HIS A 206 -11.66 1.07 -0.21
C HIS A 206 -12.01 2.46 -0.77
N ARG A 207 -12.22 2.57 -2.10
CA ARG A 207 -12.85 3.74 -2.73
C ARG A 207 -14.11 3.42 -3.51
N LEU A 208 -14.24 2.23 -4.13
CA LEU A 208 -15.37 1.90 -5.02
C LEU A 208 -16.29 0.75 -4.52
N GLY A 209 -15.96 0.09 -3.40
CA GLY A 209 -16.79 -0.97 -2.80
C GLY A 209 -16.85 -2.31 -3.54
N ALA A 210 -16.10 -2.49 -4.64
CA ALA A 210 -15.99 -3.75 -5.37
C ALA A 210 -15.23 -4.82 -4.55
N TYR A 211 -15.37 -6.09 -4.95
CA TYR A 211 -14.82 -7.27 -4.25
C TYR A 211 -15.20 -7.48 -2.78
N LYS A 212 -16.16 -6.72 -2.21
CA LYS A 212 -16.69 -6.98 -0.84
C LYS A 212 -17.20 -8.42 -0.63
N HIS A 213 -17.57 -9.14 -1.69
CA HIS A 213 -17.96 -10.55 -1.68
C HIS A 213 -16.81 -11.55 -1.50
N LEU A 214 -15.54 -11.11 -1.55
CA LEU A 214 -14.35 -11.93 -1.28
C LEU A 214 -13.80 -11.74 0.14
N MET A 215 -14.39 -10.83 0.92
CA MET A 215 -13.93 -10.49 2.26
C MET A 215 -14.42 -11.51 3.31
N ASN A 216 -13.57 -11.78 4.29
CA ASN A 216 -13.97 -12.43 5.54
C ASN A 216 -14.22 -11.39 6.66
N GLU A 217 -14.65 -11.83 7.84
CA GLU A 217 -14.98 -10.96 8.98
C GLU A 217 -13.79 -10.09 9.44
N GLU A 218 -12.57 -10.63 9.49
CA GLU A 218 -11.34 -9.87 9.80
C GLU A 218 -11.02 -8.83 8.71
N ASP A 219 -11.26 -9.13 7.44
CA ASP A 219 -11.08 -8.15 6.37
C ASP A 219 -12.05 -6.96 6.53
N VAL A 220 -13.30 -7.22 6.97
CA VAL A 220 -14.33 -6.20 7.18
C VAL A 220 -14.00 -5.32 8.39
N GLU A 221 -13.58 -5.92 9.51
CA GLU A 221 -13.17 -5.17 10.70
C GLU A 221 -11.98 -4.24 10.44
N ASN A 222 -11.07 -4.62 9.53
CA ASN A 222 -9.87 -3.85 9.22
C ASN A 222 -10.05 -2.83 8.07
N LEU A 223 -11.15 -2.88 7.31
CA LEU A 223 -11.42 -1.94 6.22
C LEU A 223 -11.42 -0.47 6.70
N LYS A 224 -11.91 -0.20 7.91
CA LYS A 224 -11.88 1.15 8.52
C LYS A 224 -10.45 1.70 8.67
N TRP A 225 -9.48 0.85 9.04
CA TRP A 225 -8.08 1.27 9.20
C TRP A 225 -7.43 1.56 7.86
N LEU A 226 -7.83 0.81 6.83
CA LEU A 226 -7.43 1.01 5.44
C LEU A 226 -8.00 2.33 4.87
N GLU A 227 -9.26 2.64 5.12
CA GLU A 227 -9.89 3.90 4.73
C GLU A 227 -9.25 5.11 5.45
N ILE A 228 -8.96 4.99 6.75
CA ILE A 228 -8.19 5.99 7.52
C ILE A 228 -6.80 6.18 6.92
N PHE A 229 -6.04 5.10 6.71
CA PHE A 229 -4.68 5.16 6.18
C PHE A 229 -4.62 5.81 4.79
N ASN A 230 -5.53 5.42 3.89
CA ASN A 230 -5.62 5.96 2.54
C ASN A 230 -5.79 7.49 2.52
N LYS A 231 -6.38 8.10 3.56
CA LYS A 231 -6.46 9.57 3.68
C LYS A 231 -5.07 10.19 3.73
N TYR A 232 -4.13 9.59 4.44
CA TYR A 232 -2.76 10.11 4.61
C TYR A 232 -1.87 9.78 3.42
N ASP A 233 -1.86 8.51 3.00
CA ASP A 233 -1.16 8.02 1.80
C ASP A 233 -1.42 8.92 0.58
N LEU A 234 -2.70 9.17 0.27
CA LEU A 234 -3.05 10.00 -0.88
C LEU A 234 -2.82 11.50 -0.66
N TYR A 235 -3.24 12.06 0.48
CA TYR A 235 -3.35 13.52 0.63
C TYR A 235 -2.19 14.19 1.38
N SER A 236 -1.21 13.43 1.90
CA SER A 236 0.04 14.01 2.45
C SER A 236 1.10 14.33 1.40
N LYS A 237 0.95 13.79 0.18
CA LYS A 237 1.88 13.95 -0.95
C LYS A 237 2.16 15.43 -1.24
N SER A 238 3.44 15.83 -1.21
CA SER A 238 3.82 17.23 -1.29
C SER A 238 5.20 17.46 -1.90
N LYS A 239 5.40 18.67 -2.46
CA LYS A 239 6.73 19.22 -2.75
C LYS A 239 7.50 19.69 -1.51
N VAL A 240 6.86 19.72 -0.33
CA VAL A 240 7.53 20.05 0.93
C VAL A 240 8.16 18.78 1.51
N ARG A 241 9.49 18.69 1.42
CA ARG A 241 10.30 17.60 1.94
C ARG A 241 10.38 17.59 3.47
N ILE A 242 10.58 16.40 4.05
CA ILE A 242 10.75 16.20 5.48
C ILE A 242 12.24 16.28 5.85
N ASP A 243 12.54 16.88 7.01
CA ASP A 243 13.89 16.87 7.58
C ASP A 243 14.22 15.45 8.09
N VAL A 244 14.81 14.64 7.21
CA VAL A 244 15.10 13.21 7.43
C VAL A 244 15.90 13.00 8.71
N GLU A 245 17.00 13.72 8.90
CA GLU A 245 17.88 13.53 10.06
C GLU A 245 17.23 13.95 11.39
N LYS A 246 16.26 14.88 11.35
CA LYS A 246 15.45 15.25 12.52
C LYS A 246 14.43 14.19 12.93
N VAL A 247 13.85 13.45 11.98
CA VAL A 247 12.81 12.43 12.26
C VAL A 247 13.36 11.00 12.39
N LYS A 248 14.49 10.70 11.75
CA LYS A 248 15.19 9.41 11.74
C LYS A 248 15.37 8.77 13.13
N PRO A 249 15.79 9.49 14.20
CA PRO A 249 15.90 8.89 15.54
C PRO A 249 14.58 8.36 16.10
N TYR A 250 13.46 9.04 15.82
CA TYR A 250 12.13 8.58 16.23
C TYR A 250 11.72 7.30 15.47
N TYR A 251 11.85 7.30 14.15
CA TYR A 251 11.47 6.14 13.33
C TYR A 251 12.36 4.92 13.57
N ILE A 252 13.66 5.09 13.83
CA ILE A 252 14.53 4.00 14.29
C ILE A 252 14.00 3.38 15.59
N SER A 253 13.58 4.17 16.58
CA SER A 253 13.02 3.63 17.83
C SER A 253 11.72 2.83 17.63
N LEU A 254 10.91 3.15 16.62
CA LEU A 254 9.73 2.36 16.25
C LEU A 254 10.12 1.06 15.52
N ILE A 255 11.12 1.11 14.65
CA ILE A 255 11.66 -0.07 13.97
C ILE A 255 12.19 -1.08 15.01
N GLU A 256 12.99 -0.61 15.98
CA GLU A 256 13.53 -1.44 17.07
C GLU A 256 12.43 -2.00 18.01
N LYS A 257 11.31 -1.30 18.16
CA LYS A 257 10.12 -1.77 18.91
C LYS A 257 9.37 -2.90 18.19
N TYR A 258 9.26 -2.84 16.86
CA TYR A 258 8.33 -3.66 16.08
C TYR A 258 8.97 -4.75 15.20
N PHE A 259 10.30 -4.72 15.03
CA PHE A 259 11.04 -5.60 14.13
C PHE A 259 12.44 -5.96 14.67
N PRO A 260 12.98 -7.14 14.31
CA PRO A 260 14.41 -7.42 14.44
C PRO A 260 15.28 -6.38 13.70
N ALA A 261 16.46 -6.07 14.26
CA ALA A 261 17.36 -5.03 13.73
C ALA A 261 17.86 -5.29 12.29
N LYS A 262 17.85 -6.55 11.83
CA LYS A 262 18.09 -6.96 10.44
C LYS A 262 16.96 -7.88 10.00
N LEU A 263 16.41 -7.60 8.83
CA LEU A 263 15.36 -8.39 8.17
C LEU A 263 15.92 -9.05 6.91
N ARG A 264 15.26 -10.13 6.50
CA ARG A 264 15.53 -10.79 5.23
C ARG A 264 14.54 -10.33 4.15
N TRP A 265 15.06 -10.04 2.97
CA TRP A 265 14.36 -9.49 1.80
C TRP A 265 14.60 -10.37 0.57
#